data_AF-A0A9D7QP54-F1
#
_entry.id   AF-A0A9D7QP54-F1
#
_cell.length_a   1.000
_cell.length_b   1.000
_cell.length_c   1.000
_cell.angle_alpha   90.00
_cell.angle_beta   90.00
_cell.angle_gamma   90.00
#
_symmetry.space_group_name_H-M   'P 1'
#
loop_
_entity.id
_entity.type
_entity.pdbx_description
1 polymer ?
#
loop_
_entity_poly.entity_id
_entity_poly.type
_entity_poly.pdbx_seq_one_letter_code
_entity_poly.pdbx_strand_id
1 'polypeptide(L)'
;MPRKPPKISDGFRAKFKAVAYEAEELVPTAAYANYVIIDPTFSDRDEILPGVPIYIGQTARIVPRIQEHLRHALAPAASSNALYRRMGQLIRTGAMPIFRILEVHWTRADSIRAEAVWAQRLLRSGADLLNFLPEQSRILTASSVGRMQRFRLLTMSLREAYTAGLVLQIACRRGCFARTISPVDLIHWFGDRITLMGIRSKARQCPVCGGINRYAVAEETKSPIPAGAEYIPEFPGELPSAEFEFRLFDGQKRTPGCG
;
A
#
# COMPACT_ATOMS: atom_id res chain seq x y z
N MET A 1 37.52 8.64 1.40
CA MET A 1 37.37 7.67 2.52
C MET A 1 35.93 7.70 3.00
N PRO A 2 35.20 6.56 3.06
CA PRO A 2 33.86 6.53 3.64
C PRO A 2 33.95 6.78 5.14
N ARG A 3 33.38 7.89 5.63
CA ARG A 3 33.32 8.19 7.06
C ARG A 3 32.47 7.11 7.74
N LYS A 4 33.04 6.41 8.73
CA LYS A 4 32.28 5.52 9.62
C LYS A 4 31.09 6.31 10.17
N PRO A 5 29.86 5.78 10.11
CA PRO A 5 28.72 6.46 10.71
C PRO A 5 28.99 6.69 12.20
N PRO A 6 28.56 7.84 12.75
CA PRO A 6 28.80 8.16 14.15
C PRO A 6 28.26 7.04 15.05
N LYS A 7 29.06 6.62 16.05
CA LYS A 7 28.63 5.63 17.04
C LYS A 7 27.48 6.25 17.85
N ILE A 8 26.27 5.77 17.60
CA ILE A 8 25.09 6.09 18.41
C ILE A 8 25.36 5.56 19.83
N SER A 9 25.31 6.43 20.84
CA SER A 9 25.53 6.04 22.24
C SER A 9 24.43 5.09 22.74
N ASP A 10 24.74 4.28 23.75
CA ASP A 10 23.81 3.28 24.27
C ASP A 10 22.55 3.93 24.88
N GLY A 11 22.69 5.10 25.52
CA GLY A 11 21.54 5.89 25.98
C GLY A 11 20.63 6.37 24.84
N PHE A 12 21.19 6.66 23.66
CA PHE A 12 20.39 7.04 22.50
C PHE A 12 19.66 5.84 21.88
N ARG A 13 20.30 4.65 21.89
CA ARG A 13 19.66 3.38 21.51
C ARG A 13 18.52 3.00 22.47
N ALA A 14 18.70 3.24 23.77
CA ALA A 14 17.67 3.00 24.78
C ALA A 14 16.43 3.88 24.54
N LYS A 15 16.64 5.19 24.26
CA LYS A 15 15.55 6.10 23.89
C LYS A 15 14.80 5.65 22.64
N PHE A 16 15.52 5.18 21.61
CA PHE A 16 14.88 4.65 20.39
C PHE A 16 14.01 3.43 20.68
N LYS A 17 14.47 2.54 21.56
CA LYS A 17 13.67 1.39 21.99
C LYS A 17 12.43 1.84 22.75
N ALA A 18 12.56 2.74 23.72
CA ALA A 18 11.42 3.22 24.52
C ALA A 18 10.30 3.78 23.63
N VAL A 19 10.62 4.70 22.71
CA VAL A 19 9.65 5.27 21.76
C VAL A 19 8.98 4.20 20.91
N ALA A 20 9.72 3.15 20.51
CA ALA A 20 9.15 2.08 19.71
C ALA A 20 8.21 1.17 20.50
N TYR A 21 8.54 0.86 21.76
CA TYR A 21 7.75 -0.01 22.62
C TYR A 21 6.47 0.66 23.13
N GLU A 22 6.51 1.96 23.43
CA GLU A 22 5.30 2.74 23.77
C GLU A 22 4.24 2.67 22.65
N ALA A 23 4.68 2.69 21.38
CA ALA A 23 3.78 2.53 20.25
C ALA A 23 3.28 1.09 20.06
N GLU A 24 4.04 0.08 20.53
CA GLU A 24 3.68 -1.34 20.41
C GLU A 24 2.52 -1.72 21.33
N GLU A 25 2.45 -1.16 22.53
CA GLU A 25 1.36 -1.42 23.49
C GLU A 25 -0.02 -1.06 22.93
N LEU A 26 -0.08 -0.18 21.93
CA LEU A 26 -1.31 0.25 21.26
C LEU A 26 -1.68 -0.62 20.06
N VAL A 27 -0.83 -1.57 19.65
CA VAL A 27 -1.01 -2.36 18.43
C VAL A 27 -1.12 -3.85 18.77
N PRO A 28 -2.34 -4.41 18.77
CA PRO A 28 -2.57 -5.85 18.88
C PRO A 28 -1.70 -6.66 17.92
N THR A 29 -1.29 -7.84 18.37
CA THR A 29 -0.54 -8.81 17.55
C THR A 29 -1.28 -9.11 16.25
N ALA A 30 -0.53 -9.14 15.14
CA ALA A 30 -1.02 -9.39 13.78
C ALA A 30 -1.93 -8.30 13.18
N ALA A 31 -2.16 -7.20 13.88
CA ALA A 31 -2.86 -6.04 13.31
C ALA A 31 -1.91 -5.13 12.51
N TYR A 32 -2.50 -4.32 11.65
CA TYR A 32 -1.86 -3.23 10.92
C TYR A 32 -2.15 -1.92 11.64
N ALA A 33 -1.14 -1.07 11.78
CA ALA A 33 -1.28 0.24 12.39
C ALA A 33 -1.06 1.34 11.35
N ASN A 34 -1.98 2.30 11.31
CA ASN A 34 -1.75 3.60 10.72
C ASN A 34 -1.11 4.49 11.77
N TYR A 35 0.03 5.09 11.44
CA TYR A 35 0.80 5.90 12.38
C TYR A 35 1.27 7.18 11.72
N VAL A 36 1.53 8.18 12.56
CA VAL A 36 2.06 9.48 12.17
C VAL A 36 3.41 9.72 12.83
N ILE A 37 4.30 10.42 12.12
CA ILE A 37 5.52 11.01 12.68
C ILE A 37 5.27 12.51 12.82
N ILE A 38 5.48 13.02 14.03
CA ILE A 38 5.20 14.40 14.41
C ILE A 38 6.50 15.10 14.74
N ASP A 39 6.59 16.33 14.26
CA ASP A 39 7.60 17.30 14.62
C ASP A 39 7.14 18.13 15.83
N PRO A 40 7.77 17.96 17.01
CA PRO A 40 7.34 18.66 18.22
C PRO A 40 7.81 20.12 18.28
N THR A 41 8.59 20.61 17.31
CA THR A 41 9.18 21.96 17.37
C THR A 41 8.23 23.05 16.88
N PHE A 42 7.10 22.66 16.31
CA PHE A 42 6.04 23.54 15.86
C PHE A 42 4.72 23.07 16.44
N SER A 43 3.84 24.00 16.80
CA SER A 43 2.49 23.69 17.24
C SER A 43 1.64 23.19 16.07
N ASP A 44 0.81 22.18 16.33
CA ASP A 44 -0.28 21.80 15.43
C ASP A 44 -1.28 22.96 15.32
N ARG A 45 -1.80 23.23 14.12
CA ARG A 45 -2.71 24.37 13.89
C ARG A 45 -3.98 24.27 14.73
N ASP A 46 -4.51 23.06 14.85
CA ASP A 46 -5.74 22.77 15.58
C ASP A 46 -5.43 22.38 17.05
N GLU A 47 -4.15 22.37 17.45
CA GLU A 47 -3.65 21.98 18.78
C GLU A 47 -4.13 20.60 19.26
N ILE A 48 -4.48 19.70 18.33
CA ILE A 48 -4.95 18.34 18.64
C ILE A 48 -3.75 17.40 18.87
N LEU A 49 -2.69 17.61 18.10
CA LEU A 49 -1.46 16.83 18.17
C LEU A 49 -0.35 17.61 18.90
N PRO A 50 0.60 16.92 19.55
CA PRO A 50 1.70 17.55 20.28
C PRO A 50 2.76 18.21 19.37
N GLY A 51 2.39 18.50 18.13
CA GLY A 51 3.21 19.18 17.14
C GLY A 51 2.72 18.93 15.71
N VAL A 52 3.46 19.41 14.72
CA VAL A 52 3.07 19.31 13.30
C VAL A 52 3.32 17.91 12.75
N PRO A 53 2.31 17.24 12.16
CA PRO A 53 2.51 15.99 11.44
C PRO A 53 3.38 16.18 10.20
N ILE A 54 4.44 15.38 10.07
CA ILE A 54 5.38 15.45 8.95
C ILE A 54 5.44 14.17 8.11
N TYR A 55 4.81 13.08 8.56
CA TYR A 55 4.70 11.85 7.78
C TYR A 55 3.57 10.98 8.29
N ILE A 56 2.92 10.25 7.39
CA ILE A 56 1.98 9.18 7.71
C ILE A 56 2.40 7.87 7.06
N GLY A 57 2.22 6.76 7.76
CA GLY A 57 2.52 5.43 7.25
C GLY A 57 1.54 4.38 7.73
N GLN A 58 1.65 3.19 7.15
CA GLN A 58 1.08 1.96 7.70
C GLN A 58 2.13 0.86 7.85
N THR A 59 1.93 -0.04 8.82
CA THR A 59 2.79 -1.22 9.03
C THR A 59 2.10 -2.29 9.87
N ALA A 60 2.39 -3.57 9.61
CA ALA A 60 2.05 -4.68 10.51
C ALA A 60 3.11 -4.92 11.60
N ARG A 61 4.23 -4.18 11.55
CA ARG A 61 5.38 -4.32 12.46
C ARG A 61 5.84 -2.94 12.89
N ILE A 62 5.22 -2.40 13.93
CA ILE A 62 5.47 -1.01 14.35
C ILE A 62 6.90 -0.81 14.88
N VAL A 63 7.37 -1.67 15.78
CA VAL A 63 8.70 -1.52 16.40
C VAL A 63 9.83 -1.51 15.36
N PRO A 64 9.95 -2.51 14.45
CA PRO A 64 10.99 -2.48 13.43
C PRO A 64 10.88 -1.29 12.49
N ARG A 65 9.65 -0.83 12.20
CA ARG A 65 9.40 0.31 11.31
C ARG A 65 9.84 1.63 11.91
N ILE A 66 9.58 1.87 13.20
CA ILE A 66 10.05 3.05 13.94
C ILE A 66 11.58 3.06 13.97
N GLN A 67 12.19 1.92 14.33
CA GLN A 67 13.65 1.78 14.35
C GLN A 67 14.28 2.00 12.97
N GLU A 68 13.62 1.56 11.90
CA GLU A 68 14.05 1.81 10.53
C GLU A 68 14.08 3.29 10.19
N HIS A 69 12.99 4.03 10.48
CA HIS A 69 12.93 5.47 10.23
C HIS A 69 14.03 6.23 10.99
N LEU A 70 14.20 5.91 12.27
CA LEU A 70 15.22 6.53 13.11
C LEU A 70 16.64 6.21 12.64
N ARG A 71 16.91 4.98 12.18
CA ARG A 71 18.21 4.59 11.62
C ARG A 71 18.48 5.33 10.30
N HIS A 72 17.48 5.44 9.43
CA HIS A 72 17.60 6.17 8.17
C HIS A 72 17.82 7.67 8.39
N ALA A 73 17.16 8.27 9.39
CA ALA A 73 17.36 9.68 9.76
C ALA A 73 18.80 10.00 10.21
N LEU A 74 19.52 9.01 10.76
CA LEU A 74 20.91 9.14 11.19
C LEU A 74 21.94 8.71 10.14
N ALA A 75 21.50 8.12 9.03
CA ALA A 75 22.40 7.66 7.98
C ALA A 75 23.02 8.85 7.22
N PRO A 76 24.28 8.76 6.75
CA PRO A 76 24.89 9.83 5.95
C PRO A 76 24.10 10.20 4.69
N ALA A 77 23.38 9.24 4.11
CA ALA A 77 22.54 9.41 2.92
C ALA A 77 21.16 10.02 3.21
N ALA A 78 20.83 10.33 4.47
CA ALA A 78 19.53 10.91 4.86
C ALA A 78 19.21 12.23 4.13
N SER A 79 20.24 12.95 3.63
CA SER A 79 20.10 14.26 3.00
C SER A 79 19.24 14.26 1.73
N SER A 80 19.13 13.12 1.02
CA SER A 80 18.36 13.00 -0.22
C SER A 80 16.85 12.85 0.00
N ASN A 81 16.42 12.47 1.21
CA ASN A 81 15.02 12.29 1.55
C ASN A 81 14.58 13.38 2.53
N ALA A 82 13.56 14.17 2.18
CA ALA A 82 13.10 15.30 2.98
C ALA A 82 12.68 14.90 4.41
N LEU A 83 11.97 13.78 4.56
CA LEU A 83 11.58 13.25 5.87
C LEU A 83 12.80 12.94 6.73
N TYR A 84 13.74 12.14 6.20
CA TYR A 84 14.90 11.71 6.97
C TYR A 84 15.86 12.86 7.27
N ARG A 85 15.97 13.83 6.37
CA ARG A 85 16.69 15.08 6.61
C ARG A 85 16.06 15.85 7.78
N ARG A 86 14.73 15.99 7.80
CA ARG A 86 14.01 16.69 8.88
C ARG A 86 14.13 15.96 10.22
N MET A 87 13.87 14.65 10.25
CA MET A 87 14.05 13.83 11.46
C MET A 87 15.49 13.88 11.98
N GLY A 88 16.48 13.79 11.09
CA GLY A 88 17.88 13.91 11.46
C GLY A 88 18.23 15.28 12.04
N GLN A 89 17.61 16.36 11.54
CA GLN A 89 17.76 17.70 12.10
C GLN A 89 17.19 17.77 13.51
N LEU A 90 15.96 17.31 13.74
CA LEU A 90 15.31 17.26 15.06
C LEU A 90 16.22 16.59 16.09
N ILE A 91 16.69 15.40 15.75
CA ILE A 91 17.59 14.59 16.59
C ILE A 91 18.88 15.34 16.93
N ARG A 92 19.51 15.99 15.95
CA ARG A 92 20.76 16.75 16.17
C ARG A 92 20.54 17.99 17.04
N THR A 93 19.36 18.60 17.00
CA THR A 93 19.00 19.75 17.84
C THR A 93 18.48 19.35 19.22
N GLY A 94 18.50 18.06 19.57
CA GLY A 94 18.06 17.56 20.87
C GLY A 94 16.56 17.29 21.00
N ALA A 95 15.79 17.50 19.94
CA ALA A 95 14.37 17.12 19.86
C ALA A 95 14.22 15.68 19.33
N MET A 96 13.16 14.98 19.70
CA MET A 96 12.85 13.65 19.18
C MET A 96 11.56 13.67 18.37
N PRO A 97 11.53 13.08 17.16
CA PRO A 97 10.27 12.90 16.44
C PRO A 97 9.33 12.01 17.26
N ILE A 98 8.07 12.42 17.37
CA ILE A 98 7.04 11.68 18.10
C ILE A 98 6.36 10.72 17.13
N PHE A 99 6.24 9.46 17.52
CA PHE A 99 5.47 8.45 16.77
C PHE A 99 4.15 8.24 17.48
N ARG A 100 3.03 8.36 16.76
CA ARG A 100 1.69 8.15 17.32
C ARG A 100 0.88 7.22 16.45
N ILE A 101 0.22 6.24 17.07
CA ILE A 101 -0.77 5.39 16.40
C ILE A 101 -2.05 6.20 16.23
N LEU A 102 -2.55 6.25 14.99
CA LEU A 102 -3.82 6.90 14.65
C LEU A 102 -4.97 5.89 14.71
N GLU A 103 -4.76 4.71 14.12
CA GLU A 103 -5.80 3.70 13.95
C GLU A 103 -5.16 2.32 13.74
N VAL A 104 -5.89 1.27 14.11
CA VAL A 104 -5.47 -0.12 13.96
C VAL A 104 -6.52 -0.90 13.16
N HIS A 105 -6.05 -1.79 12.28
CA HIS A 105 -6.87 -2.58 11.37
C HIS A 105 -6.42 -4.04 11.34
N TRP A 106 -7.35 -4.96 11.09
CA TRP A 106 -7.03 -6.39 10.96
C TRP A 106 -6.55 -6.79 9.57
N THR A 107 -6.84 -5.98 8.55
CA THR A 107 -6.42 -6.24 7.18
C THR A 107 -5.52 -5.13 6.66
N ARG A 108 -4.57 -5.50 5.77
CA ARG A 108 -3.74 -4.52 5.08
C ARG A 108 -4.57 -3.60 4.18
N ALA A 109 -5.66 -4.12 3.60
CA ALA A 109 -6.53 -3.35 2.72
C ALA A 109 -7.17 -2.16 3.44
N ASP A 110 -7.70 -2.41 4.64
CA ASP A 110 -8.33 -1.37 5.46
C ASP A 110 -7.30 -0.35 5.91
N SER A 111 -6.11 -0.81 6.32
CA SER A 111 -5.03 0.11 6.70
C SER A 111 -4.53 0.96 5.52
N ILE A 112 -4.48 0.42 4.29
CA ILE A 112 -4.17 1.19 3.07
C ILE A 112 -5.22 2.28 2.81
N ARG A 113 -6.51 1.93 2.96
CA ARG A 113 -7.62 2.86 2.74
C ARG A 113 -7.60 3.97 3.80
N ALA A 114 -7.47 3.59 5.06
CA ALA A 114 -7.39 4.50 6.20
C ALA A 114 -6.19 5.44 6.09
N GLU A 115 -5.02 4.97 5.64
CA GLU A 115 -3.83 5.81 5.46
C GLU A 115 -4.11 6.98 4.51
N ALA A 116 -4.78 6.73 3.39
CA ALA A 116 -5.11 7.78 2.43
C ALA A 116 -6.15 8.76 3.01
N VAL A 117 -7.13 8.26 3.78
CA VAL A 117 -8.12 9.11 4.45
C VAL A 117 -7.46 10.00 5.51
N TRP A 118 -6.62 9.43 6.36
CA TRP A 118 -5.87 10.15 7.38
C TRP A 118 -4.93 11.18 6.76
N ALA A 119 -4.17 10.82 5.72
CA ALA A 119 -3.30 11.78 5.05
C ALA A 119 -4.08 13.00 4.55
N GLN A 120 -5.26 12.78 3.97
CA GLN A 120 -6.12 13.84 3.48
C GLN A 120 -6.80 14.65 4.60
N ARG A 121 -7.00 14.08 5.79
CA ARG A 121 -7.44 14.82 6.98
C ARG A 121 -6.31 15.71 7.50
N LEU A 122 -5.12 15.14 7.70
CA LEU A 122 -3.93 15.85 8.19
C LEU A 122 -3.53 17.01 7.27
N LEU A 123 -3.51 16.81 5.96
CA LEU A 123 -3.19 17.89 5.01
C LEU A 123 -4.20 19.03 5.08
N ARG A 124 -5.48 18.74 5.33
CA ARG A 124 -6.53 19.77 5.47
C ARG A 124 -6.45 20.49 6.81
N SER A 125 -5.95 19.84 7.86
CA SER A 125 -5.64 20.49 9.15
C SER A 125 -4.31 21.27 9.14
N GLY A 126 -3.59 21.30 8.03
CA GLY A 126 -2.36 22.09 7.88
C GLY A 126 -1.06 21.34 8.17
N ALA A 127 -1.09 20.00 8.18
CA ALA A 127 0.13 19.20 8.26
C ALA A 127 1.08 19.43 7.07
N ASP A 128 2.38 19.30 7.31
CA ASP A 128 3.44 19.36 6.29
C ASP A 128 3.96 17.96 5.98
N LEU A 129 3.10 17.12 5.39
CA LEU A 129 3.44 15.72 5.14
C LEU A 129 4.53 15.60 4.06
N LEU A 130 5.69 15.08 4.46
CA LEU A 130 6.87 14.83 3.62
C LEU A 130 6.84 13.46 2.92
N ASN A 131 5.65 12.88 2.77
CA ASN A 131 5.42 11.66 2.01
C ASN A 131 5.69 11.88 0.51
N PHE A 132 6.03 10.82 -0.23
CA PHE A 132 6.24 10.91 -1.69
C PHE A 132 4.97 10.70 -2.51
N LEU A 133 4.01 9.92 -2.01
CA LEU A 133 2.81 9.58 -2.76
C LEU A 133 1.86 10.78 -2.85
N PRO A 134 1.27 11.07 -4.03
CA PRO A 134 0.40 12.24 -4.22
C PRO A 134 -0.76 12.35 -3.23
N GLU A 135 -1.41 11.24 -2.88
CA GLU A 135 -2.50 11.19 -1.91
C GLU A 135 -2.06 11.42 -0.47
N GLN A 136 -0.75 11.54 -0.24
CA GLN A 136 -0.13 11.79 1.05
C GLN A 136 0.66 13.11 1.11
N SER A 137 0.87 13.78 -0.03
CA SER A 137 1.66 15.02 -0.10
C SER A 137 0.89 16.23 -0.61
N ARG A 138 -0.36 16.05 -1.08
CA ARG A 138 -1.22 17.15 -1.52
C ARG A 138 -2.70 16.85 -1.28
N ILE A 139 -3.49 17.90 -1.10
CA ILE A 139 -4.94 17.79 -0.97
C ILE A 139 -5.54 17.37 -2.31
N LEU A 140 -6.31 16.28 -2.30
CA LEU A 140 -6.95 15.70 -3.47
C LEU A 140 -8.46 15.67 -3.33
N THR A 141 -9.15 15.53 -4.47
CA THR A 141 -10.58 15.22 -4.52
C THR A 141 -10.84 13.79 -4.04
N ALA A 142 -12.04 13.52 -3.54
CA ALA A 142 -12.44 12.18 -3.11
C ALA A 142 -12.30 11.12 -4.23
N SER A 143 -12.62 11.48 -5.47
CA SER A 143 -12.46 10.60 -6.64
C SER A 143 -11.00 10.24 -6.93
N SER A 144 -10.08 11.19 -6.74
CA SER A 144 -8.64 10.96 -6.90
C SER A 144 -8.08 10.08 -5.78
N VAL A 145 -8.50 10.32 -4.53
CA VAL A 145 -8.16 9.47 -3.39
C VAL A 145 -8.61 8.03 -3.63
N GLY A 146 -9.86 7.83 -4.05
CA GLY A 146 -10.38 6.50 -4.37
C GLY A 146 -9.62 5.80 -5.50
N ARG A 147 -9.16 6.56 -6.52
CA ARG A 147 -8.31 6.01 -7.59
C ARG A 147 -6.96 5.53 -7.05
N MET A 148 -6.33 6.32 -6.19
CA MET A 148 -5.04 5.95 -5.59
C MET A 148 -5.17 4.76 -4.63
N GLN A 149 -6.22 4.72 -3.81
CA GLN A 149 -6.53 3.56 -2.97
C GLN A 149 -6.66 2.28 -3.82
N ARG A 150 -7.45 2.29 -4.90
CA ARG A 150 -7.57 1.14 -5.81
C ARG A 150 -6.23 0.73 -6.42
N PHE A 151 -5.40 1.69 -6.81
CA PHE A 151 -4.05 1.40 -7.32
C PHE A 151 -3.17 0.74 -6.24
N ARG A 152 -3.23 1.22 -4.99
CA ARG A 152 -2.46 0.65 -3.88
C ARG A 152 -2.93 -0.75 -3.50
N LEU A 153 -4.23 -1.04 -3.58
CA LEU A 153 -4.74 -2.41 -3.37
C LEU A 153 -4.14 -3.40 -4.37
N LEU A 154 -3.84 -2.99 -5.62
CA LEU A 154 -3.14 -3.85 -6.58
C LEU A 154 -1.71 -4.22 -6.14
N THR A 155 -1.11 -3.49 -5.20
CA THR A 155 0.24 -3.80 -4.69
C THR A 155 0.24 -4.86 -3.58
N MET A 156 -0.95 -5.33 -3.17
CA MET A 156 -1.09 -6.40 -2.20
C MET A 156 -0.68 -7.74 -2.81
N SER A 157 -0.06 -8.60 -1.99
CA SER A 157 0.18 -10.00 -2.34
C SER A 157 -1.14 -10.76 -2.45
N LEU A 158 -1.15 -11.91 -3.13
CA LEU A 158 -2.33 -12.77 -3.18
C LEU A 158 -2.78 -13.20 -1.78
N ARG A 159 -1.83 -13.50 -0.89
CA ARG A 159 -2.14 -13.83 0.52
C ARG A 159 -2.86 -12.68 1.22
N GLU A 160 -2.32 -11.47 1.12
CA GLU A 160 -2.92 -10.29 1.76
C GLU A 160 -4.29 -9.96 1.17
N ALA A 161 -4.44 -10.08 -0.15
CA ALA A 161 -5.71 -9.86 -0.83
C ALA A 161 -6.77 -10.88 -0.39
N TYR A 162 -6.40 -12.16 -0.29
CA TYR A 162 -7.29 -13.21 0.22
C TYR A 162 -7.70 -12.96 1.68
N THR A 163 -6.74 -12.66 2.56
CA THR A 163 -7.05 -12.33 3.97
C THR A 163 -7.96 -11.10 4.10
N ALA A 164 -7.88 -10.16 3.16
CA ALA A 164 -8.74 -8.98 3.12
C ALA A 164 -10.08 -9.22 2.41
N GLY A 165 -10.39 -10.46 1.97
CA GLY A 165 -11.59 -10.76 1.21
C GLY A 165 -11.68 -9.93 -0.07
N LEU A 166 -10.57 -9.80 -0.80
CA LEU A 166 -10.53 -9.08 -2.08
C LEU A 166 -10.51 -10.04 -3.25
N VAL A 167 -11.21 -9.71 -4.33
CA VAL A 167 -11.20 -10.45 -5.59
C VAL A 167 -10.63 -9.61 -6.73
N LEU A 168 -10.03 -10.27 -7.72
CA LEU A 168 -9.53 -9.64 -8.93
C LEU A 168 -10.55 -9.82 -10.06
N GLN A 169 -11.08 -8.71 -10.57
CA GLN A 169 -11.90 -8.70 -11.76
C GLN A 169 -11.02 -8.43 -12.99
N ILE A 170 -11.11 -9.29 -14.00
CA ILE A 170 -10.39 -9.18 -15.28
C ILE A 170 -11.42 -9.24 -16.40
N ALA A 171 -11.38 -8.26 -17.31
CA ALA A 171 -12.25 -8.29 -18.48
C ALA A 171 -11.53 -7.79 -19.73
N CYS A 172 -11.85 -8.37 -20.89
CA CYS A 172 -11.37 -7.85 -22.16
C CYS A 172 -12.07 -6.52 -22.49
N ARG A 173 -11.32 -5.49 -22.90
CA ARG A 173 -11.92 -4.22 -23.35
C ARG A 173 -12.81 -4.35 -24.58
N ARG A 174 -12.62 -5.39 -25.40
CA ARG A 174 -13.44 -5.71 -26.57
C ARG A 174 -14.65 -6.61 -26.26
N GLY A 175 -14.88 -6.94 -24.98
CA GLY A 175 -16.05 -7.72 -24.56
C GLY A 175 -15.92 -9.24 -24.71
N CYS A 176 -14.74 -9.77 -25.05
CA CYS A 176 -14.57 -11.23 -25.25
C CYS A 176 -14.80 -12.07 -23.98
N PHE A 177 -14.54 -11.50 -22.79
CA PHE A 177 -14.79 -12.17 -21.51
C PHE A 177 -14.81 -11.15 -20.36
N ALA A 178 -15.42 -11.55 -19.25
CA ALA A 178 -15.26 -10.96 -17.93
C ALA A 178 -15.22 -12.07 -16.88
N ARG A 179 -14.24 -12.05 -15.99
CA ARG A 179 -14.09 -13.02 -14.89
C ARG A 179 -13.76 -12.32 -13.59
N THR A 180 -14.26 -12.88 -12.51
CA THR A 180 -13.87 -12.54 -11.13
C THR A 180 -13.12 -13.74 -10.60
N ILE A 181 -11.91 -13.54 -10.09
CA ILE A 181 -11.01 -14.61 -9.67
C ILE A 181 -10.64 -14.36 -8.21
N SER A 182 -10.80 -15.39 -7.37
CA SER A 182 -10.36 -15.30 -5.98
C SER A 182 -8.83 -15.40 -5.93
N PRO A 183 -8.14 -14.63 -5.08
CA PRO A 183 -6.69 -14.72 -4.98
C PRO A 183 -6.21 -16.13 -4.63
N VAL A 184 -6.99 -16.92 -3.86
CA VAL A 184 -6.63 -18.30 -3.50
C VAL A 184 -6.48 -19.19 -4.73
N ASP A 185 -7.34 -19.01 -5.74
CA ASP A 185 -7.27 -19.77 -7.00
C ASP A 185 -5.95 -19.48 -7.73
N LEU A 186 -5.46 -18.25 -7.64
CA LEU A 186 -4.22 -17.80 -8.26
C LEU A 186 -2.96 -18.23 -7.50
N ILE A 187 -3.06 -18.52 -6.19
CA ILE A 187 -1.91 -18.93 -5.35
C ILE A 187 -1.32 -20.24 -5.88
N HIS A 188 -2.16 -21.18 -6.31
CA HIS A 188 -1.71 -22.46 -6.85
C HIS A 188 -0.81 -22.31 -8.10
N TRP A 189 -1.03 -21.25 -8.90
CA TRP A 189 -0.31 -21.02 -10.15
C TRP A 189 0.94 -20.14 -9.97
N PHE A 190 0.85 -19.10 -9.13
CA PHE A 190 1.88 -18.06 -9.05
C PHE A 190 2.60 -17.96 -7.70
N GLY A 191 2.18 -18.75 -6.71
CA GLY A 191 2.60 -18.63 -5.33
C GLY A 191 1.94 -17.46 -4.60
N ASP A 192 2.00 -17.46 -3.28
CA ASP A 192 1.28 -16.53 -2.41
C ASP A 192 1.88 -15.11 -2.36
N ARG A 193 3.16 -14.97 -2.74
CA ARG A 193 3.91 -13.70 -2.68
C ARG A 193 3.74 -12.79 -3.88
N ILE A 194 3.22 -13.28 -5.01
CA ILE A 194 2.98 -12.41 -6.17
C ILE A 194 1.91 -11.37 -5.81
N THR A 195 2.04 -10.17 -6.38
CA THR A 195 1.04 -9.12 -6.17
C THR A 195 -0.06 -9.18 -7.21
N LEU A 196 -1.23 -8.60 -6.91
CA LEU A 196 -2.30 -8.42 -7.89
C LEU A 196 -1.83 -7.62 -9.12
N MET A 197 -0.90 -6.67 -8.95
CA MET A 197 -0.24 -5.96 -10.04
C MET A 197 0.62 -6.90 -10.90
N GLY A 198 1.31 -7.85 -10.27
CA GLY A 198 2.05 -8.92 -10.96
C GLY A 198 1.13 -9.79 -11.81
N ILE A 199 -0.03 -10.19 -11.27
CA ILE A 199 -1.06 -10.92 -12.02
C ILE A 199 -1.57 -10.09 -13.19
N ARG A 200 -1.89 -8.81 -12.96
CA ARG A 200 -2.28 -7.88 -14.02
C ARG A 200 -1.23 -7.79 -15.13
N SER A 201 0.05 -7.78 -14.80
CA SER A 201 1.12 -7.76 -15.81
C SER A 201 1.16 -9.04 -16.64
N LYS A 202 0.92 -10.21 -16.01
CA LYS A 202 0.89 -11.52 -16.68
C LYS A 202 -0.36 -11.73 -17.53
N ALA A 203 -1.49 -11.20 -17.10
CA ALA A 203 -2.77 -11.33 -17.78
C ALA A 203 -3.09 -10.14 -18.70
N ARG A 204 -2.08 -9.39 -19.18
CA ARG A 204 -2.26 -8.07 -19.84
C ARG A 204 -3.14 -8.14 -21.09
N GLN A 205 -3.00 -9.21 -21.86
CA GLN A 205 -3.70 -9.42 -23.13
C GLN A 205 -4.85 -10.41 -23.00
N CYS A 206 -5.89 -10.21 -23.79
CA CYS A 206 -7.02 -11.10 -23.92
C CYS A 206 -6.57 -12.38 -24.64
N PRO A 207 -6.81 -13.57 -24.08
CA PRO A 207 -6.40 -14.83 -24.69
C PRO A 207 -7.22 -15.18 -25.95
N VAL A 208 -8.33 -14.49 -26.20
CA VAL A 208 -9.19 -14.70 -27.38
C VAL A 208 -8.80 -13.77 -28.53
N CYS A 209 -8.67 -12.47 -28.27
CA CYS A 209 -8.53 -11.46 -29.32
C CYS A 209 -7.20 -10.68 -29.30
N GLY A 210 -6.29 -10.97 -28.37
CA GLY A 210 -5.04 -10.24 -28.16
C GLY A 210 -5.19 -8.80 -27.65
N GLY A 211 -6.42 -8.34 -27.41
CA GLY A 211 -6.73 -6.98 -26.95
C GLY A 211 -6.30 -6.73 -25.49
N ILE A 212 -6.28 -5.47 -25.04
CA ILE A 212 -5.88 -5.14 -23.66
C ILE A 212 -7.00 -5.46 -22.68
N ASN A 213 -6.66 -6.11 -21.57
CA ASN A 213 -7.60 -6.34 -20.47
C ASN A 213 -7.71 -5.13 -19.54
N ARG A 214 -8.89 -4.95 -18.93
CA ARG A 214 -9.15 -4.03 -17.82
C ARG A 214 -9.23 -4.82 -16.50
N TYR A 215 -8.91 -4.14 -15.41
CA TYR A 215 -8.80 -4.75 -14.08
C TYR A 215 -9.51 -3.90 -13.04
N ALA A 216 -10.11 -4.56 -12.06
CA ALA A 216 -10.57 -3.94 -10.83
C ALA A 216 -10.32 -4.89 -9.65
N VAL A 217 -10.16 -4.30 -8.46
CA VAL A 217 -10.13 -5.02 -7.19
C VAL A 217 -11.45 -4.70 -6.49
N ALA A 218 -12.18 -5.73 -6.10
CA ALA A 218 -13.46 -5.62 -5.42
C ALA A 218 -13.45 -6.44 -4.13
N GLU A 219 -14.40 -6.22 -3.23
CA GLU A 219 -14.59 -7.03 -2.04
C GLU A 219 -15.41 -8.29 -2.35
N GLU A 220 -15.07 -9.37 -1.68
CA GLU A 220 -15.69 -10.69 -1.79
C GLU A 220 -16.97 -10.72 -0.95
N THR A 221 -18.00 -9.95 -1.31
CA THR A 221 -19.38 -10.19 -0.81
C THR A 221 -20.46 -9.63 -1.75
N LYS A 222 -21.40 -10.52 -2.11
CA LYS A 222 -22.64 -10.35 -2.91
C LYS A 222 -22.61 -9.21 -3.92
N SER A 223 -22.18 -9.48 -5.16
CA SER A 223 -22.55 -8.61 -6.28
C SER A 223 -24.07 -8.37 -6.25
N PRO A 224 -24.57 -7.12 -6.07
CA PRO A 224 -25.77 -6.76 -6.78
C PRO A 224 -25.37 -6.81 -8.24
N ILE A 225 -25.93 -7.74 -9.01
CA ILE A 225 -25.96 -7.61 -10.46
C ILE A 225 -26.47 -6.18 -10.69
N PRO A 226 -25.71 -5.29 -11.38
CA PRO A 226 -26.20 -3.96 -11.66
C PRO A 226 -27.53 -4.10 -12.38
N ALA A 227 -28.61 -3.59 -11.79
CA ALA A 227 -29.91 -3.51 -12.43
C ALA A 227 -29.73 -2.74 -13.74
N GLY A 228 -29.80 -3.44 -14.86
CA GLY A 228 -29.56 -2.89 -16.19
C GLY A 228 -28.35 -3.43 -16.95
N ALA A 229 -27.61 -4.42 -16.45
CA ALA A 229 -26.74 -5.21 -17.33
C ALA A 229 -27.62 -6.16 -18.16
N GLU A 230 -27.86 -5.77 -19.41
CA GLU A 230 -28.45 -6.65 -20.43
C GLU A 230 -27.76 -8.02 -20.40
N TYR A 231 -28.59 -9.05 -20.44
CA TYR A 231 -28.21 -10.46 -20.56
C TYR A 231 -27.25 -10.60 -21.75
N ILE A 232 -25.95 -10.66 -21.46
CA ILE A 232 -24.96 -11.01 -22.49
C ILE A 232 -25.28 -12.47 -22.85
N PRO A 233 -25.60 -12.78 -24.12
CA PRO A 233 -25.95 -14.14 -24.51
C PRO A 233 -24.81 -15.09 -24.12
N GLU A 234 -25.18 -16.24 -23.55
CA GLU A 234 -24.28 -17.36 -23.30
C GLU A 234 -23.45 -17.59 -24.57
N PHE A 235 -22.15 -17.38 -24.45
CA PHE A 235 -21.23 -17.54 -25.56
C PHE A 235 -21.21 -19.02 -25.99
N PRO A 236 -21.35 -19.33 -27.28
CA PRO A 236 -21.15 -20.68 -27.77
C PRO A 236 -19.64 -20.95 -27.81
N GLY A 237 -19.15 -21.67 -26.81
CA GLY A 237 -17.75 -22.10 -26.73
C GLY A 237 -17.14 -21.83 -25.37
N GLU A 238 -17.57 -22.59 -24.36
CA GLU A 238 -16.80 -22.72 -23.12
C GLU A 238 -15.45 -23.38 -23.45
N LEU A 239 -14.41 -22.58 -23.58
CA LEU A 239 -13.05 -23.09 -23.35
C LEU A 239 -13.04 -23.69 -21.94
N PRO A 240 -12.60 -24.94 -21.74
CA PRO A 240 -12.47 -25.52 -20.40
C PRO A 240 -11.74 -24.52 -19.50
N SER A 241 -12.25 -24.29 -18.28
CA SER A 241 -11.76 -23.23 -17.38
C SER A 241 -10.23 -23.21 -17.27
N ALA A 242 -9.61 -24.40 -17.22
CA ALA A 242 -8.18 -24.61 -17.17
C ALA A 242 -7.43 -24.19 -18.45
N GLU A 243 -7.95 -24.43 -19.66
CA GLU A 243 -7.30 -24.01 -20.91
C GLU A 243 -7.37 -22.50 -21.08
N PHE A 244 -8.51 -21.90 -20.72
CA PHE A 244 -8.66 -20.45 -20.72
C PHE A 244 -7.69 -19.79 -19.74
N GLU A 245 -7.58 -20.32 -18.51
CA GLU A 245 -6.66 -19.82 -17.49
C GLU A 245 -5.21 -19.98 -17.92
N PHE A 246 -4.85 -21.13 -18.49
CA PHE A 246 -3.53 -21.35 -19.07
C PHE A 246 -3.20 -20.30 -20.14
N ARG A 247 -4.11 -20.03 -21.08
CA ARG A 247 -3.89 -19.00 -22.11
C ARG A 247 -3.84 -17.59 -21.53
N LEU A 248 -4.65 -17.30 -20.51
CA LEU A 248 -4.71 -15.99 -19.86
C LEU A 248 -3.40 -15.67 -19.15
N PHE A 249 -2.75 -16.66 -18.51
CA PHE A 249 -1.60 -16.41 -17.66
C PHE A 249 -0.25 -16.95 -18.15
N ASP A 250 -0.22 -18.10 -18.82
CA ASP A 250 1.00 -18.77 -19.30
C ASP A 250 1.19 -18.66 -20.82
N GLY A 251 0.09 -18.60 -21.58
CA GLY A 251 0.09 -18.53 -23.04
C GLY A 251 0.72 -17.26 -23.64
N GLN A 252 1.04 -16.25 -22.82
CA GLN A 252 1.69 -15.01 -23.29
C GLN A 252 3.21 -15.11 -23.43
N LYS A 253 3.84 -16.22 -23.00
CA LYS A 253 5.23 -16.52 -23.35
C LYS A 253 5.30 -17.11 -24.77
N ARG A 254 5.15 -16.26 -25.80
CA ARG A 254 5.67 -16.48 -27.17
C ARG A 254 5.39 -15.24 -28.02
N THR A 255 6.29 -14.26 -27.97
CA THR A 255 6.75 -13.64 -29.22
C THR A 255 8.04 -14.35 -29.60
N PRO A 256 8.07 -15.15 -30.69
CA PRO A 256 9.33 -15.48 -31.33
C PRO A 256 9.88 -14.21 -32.01
N GLY A 257 11.08 -13.80 -31.61
CA GLY A 257 11.98 -12.99 -32.44
C GLY A 257 11.84 -11.47 -32.40
N CYS A 258 12.89 -10.81 -31.89
CA CYS A 258 13.63 -9.76 -32.60
C CYS A 258 15.09 -9.84 -32.10
N GLY A 259 15.87 -10.72 -32.72
CA GLY A 259 17.33 -10.59 -32.85
C GLY A 259 17.64 -10.13 -34.27
#